data_AF-Q86WI0-F1
#
_entry.id   AF-Q86WI0-F1
#
_cell.length_a   1.000
_cell.length_b   1.000
_cell.length_c   1.000
_cell.angle_alpha   90.00
_cell.angle_beta   90.00
_cell.angle_gamma   90.00
#
_symmetry.space_group_name_H-M   'P 1'
#
loop_
_entity.id
_entity.type
_entity.pdbx_description
1 polymer ?
#
loop_
_entity_poly.entity_id
_entity_poly.type
_entity_poly.pdbx_seq_one_letter_code
_entity_poly.pdbx_strand_id
1 'polypeptide(L)'
;MRSSLTMVGTLWAFLSLVTAVTSSTSYFLPYWLFGSQMGKPVSFSTFRRCNYPVRGEGHSLIMVEECGRYASFNAIPSLAWQMCTVVTGAGCALLLLVALAAVLGCCMEELISRMMGRCMGAAQFVGGLLISSGCALYPLGWNSPEIMQTCGNVSNQFQLGTCRLGWAYYCAGGGAAAAMLICTWLSCFAGRNPKPVILVESIMRNTNSYAMELDHCLKP
;
A
#
# COMPACT_ATOMS: atom_id res chain seq x y z
N MET A 1 -8.76 -2.58 -30.30
CA MET A 1 -8.73 -3.07 -28.91
C MET A 1 -9.99 -2.57 -28.23
N ARG A 2 -11.00 -3.43 -28.02
CA ARG A 2 -12.19 -3.05 -27.25
C ARG A 2 -11.80 -3.17 -25.77
N SER A 3 -12.21 -2.21 -24.94
CA SER A 3 -11.96 -2.26 -23.49
C SER A 3 -13.13 -2.96 -22.80
N SER A 4 -12.86 -3.79 -21.77
CA SER A 4 -13.91 -4.38 -20.94
C SER A 4 -14.56 -3.36 -20.00
N LEU A 5 -13.92 -2.20 -19.82
CA LEU A 5 -14.29 -1.16 -18.88
C LEU A 5 -15.22 -0.12 -19.52
N THR A 6 -16.07 0.45 -18.68
CA THR A 6 -16.80 1.68 -19.00
C THR A 6 -15.85 2.88 -18.97
N MET A 7 -16.28 4.07 -19.42
CA MET A 7 -15.49 5.30 -19.24
C MET A 7 -15.15 5.55 -17.75
N VAL A 8 -16.09 5.25 -16.85
CA VAL A 8 -15.88 5.28 -15.40
C VAL A 8 -14.83 4.25 -14.97
N GLY A 9 -14.86 3.05 -15.56
CA GLY A 9 -13.85 2.02 -15.33
C GLY A 9 -12.45 2.42 -15.78
N THR A 10 -12.31 3.10 -16.92
CA THR A 10 -11.01 3.62 -17.38
C THR A 10 -10.47 4.69 -16.44
N LEU A 11 -11.34 5.62 -15.99
CA LEU A 11 -10.97 6.62 -14.99
C LEU A 11 -10.54 5.98 -13.67
N TRP A 12 -11.29 4.96 -13.22
CA TRP A 12 -10.95 4.16 -12.05
C TRP A 12 -9.60 3.48 -12.19
N ALA A 13 -9.30 2.85 -13.34
CA ALA A 13 -8.02 2.19 -13.57
C ALA A 13 -6.84 3.18 -13.48
N PHE A 14 -6.97 4.34 -14.13
CA PHE A 14 -5.96 5.41 -14.05
C PHE A 14 -5.76 5.92 -12.61
N LEU A 15 -6.85 6.24 -11.91
CA LEU A 15 -6.77 6.73 -10.53
C LEU A 15 -6.22 5.66 -9.58
N SER A 16 -6.55 4.39 -9.80
CA SER A 16 -6.00 3.26 -9.04
C SER A 16 -4.48 3.14 -9.25
N LEU A 17 -3.99 3.35 -10.47
CA LEU A 17 -2.56 3.39 -10.75
C LEU A 17 -1.86 4.56 -10.04
N VAL A 18 -2.42 5.77 -10.14
CA VAL A 18 -1.86 6.96 -9.49
C VAL A 18 -1.82 6.81 -7.97
N THR A 19 -2.90 6.30 -7.37
CA THR A 19 -2.95 6.06 -5.91
C THR A 19 -1.95 4.98 -5.49
N ALA A 20 -1.87 3.85 -6.20
CA ALA A 20 -0.92 2.79 -5.89
C ALA A 20 0.54 3.26 -6.01
N VAL A 21 0.89 4.00 -7.08
CA VAL A 21 2.24 4.56 -7.26
C VAL A 21 2.56 5.60 -6.19
N THR A 22 1.63 6.52 -5.89
CA THR A 22 1.84 7.57 -4.88
C THR A 22 2.02 6.97 -3.48
N SER A 23 1.15 6.03 -3.09
CA SER A 23 1.25 5.32 -1.80
C SER A 23 2.52 4.50 -1.69
N SER A 24 2.90 3.76 -2.75
CA SER A 24 4.13 2.96 -2.76
C SER A 24 5.37 3.84 -2.70
N THR A 25 5.39 4.94 -3.46
CA THR A 25 6.48 5.91 -3.44
C THR A 25 6.62 6.49 -2.03
N SER A 26 5.52 6.94 -1.42
CA SER A 26 5.53 7.40 -0.03
C SER A 26 6.08 6.34 0.93
N TYR A 27 5.66 5.09 0.81
CA TYR A 27 6.13 3.98 1.65
C TYR A 27 7.64 3.78 1.56
N PHE A 28 8.21 3.78 0.35
CA PHE A 28 9.64 3.56 0.12
C PHE A 28 10.52 4.78 0.41
N LEU A 29 9.95 5.98 0.50
CA LEU A 29 10.71 7.21 0.69
C LEU A 29 10.91 7.55 2.18
N PRO A 30 12.12 8.03 2.56
CA PRO A 30 12.50 8.28 3.95
C PRO A 30 11.97 9.63 4.51
N TYR A 31 10.85 10.14 4.01
CA TYR A 31 10.39 11.53 4.23
C TYR A 31 9.04 11.62 4.94
N TRP A 32 8.79 10.75 5.92
CA TRP A 32 7.58 10.79 6.74
C TRP A 32 7.72 11.75 7.92
N LEU A 33 8.93 11.86 8.46
CA LEU A 33 9.24 12.70 9.60
C LEU A 33 10.60 13.38 9.39
N PHE A 34 10.66 14.67 9.68
CA PHE A 34 11.87 15.48 9.61
C PHE A 34 12.23 16.02 10.99
N GLY A 35 13.52 15.98 11.32
CA GLY A 35 14.08 16.57 12.53
C GLY A 35 15.52 17.01 12.32
N SER A 36 16.25 17.21 13.41
CA SER A 36 17.64 17.64 13.37
C SER A 36 18.44 17.01 14.50
N GLN A 37 19.64 16.52 14.19
CA GLN A 37 20.55 15.93 15.15
C GLN A 37 21.97 16.33 14.79
N MET A 38 22.79 16.72 15.79
CA MET A 38 24.18 17.16 15.58
C MET A 38 24.33 18.29 14.53
N GLY A 39 23.35 19.19 14.45
CA GLY A 39 23.34 20.30 13.47
C GLY A 39 23.03 19.88 12.04
N LYS A 40 22.66 18.62 11.79
CA LYS A 40 22.32 18.09 10.48
C LYS A 40 20.84 17.70 10.42
N PRO A 41 20.16 17.93 9.28
CA PRO A 41 18.78 17.49 9.12
C PRO A 41 18.73 15.97 9.11
N VAL A 42 17.73 15.38 9.77
CA VAL A 42 17.50 13.94 9.83
C VAL A 42 16.11 13.65 9.31
N SER A 43 15.95 12.53 8.60
CA SER A 43 14.64 12.10 8.16
C SER A 43 14.37 10.64 8.48
N PHE A 44 13.12 10.36 8.84
CA PHE A 44 12.65 9.02 9.14
C PHE A 44 11.44 8.65 8.28
N SER A 45 11.34 7.36 8.01
CA SER A 45 10.16 6.65 7.52
C SER A 45 10.03 5.36 8.31
N THR A 46 9.05 4.53 7.94
CA THR A 46 8.67 3.31 8.64
C THR A 46 9.83 2.31 8.76
N PHE A 47 10.62 2.12 7.70
CA PHE A 47 11.78 1.22 7.67
C PHE A 47 13.07 1.84 7.10
N ARG A 48 13.04 3.12 6.70
CA ARG A 48 14.22 3.84 6.19
C ARG A 48 14.47 5.11 6.99
N ARG A 49 15.72 5.54 7.01
CA ARG A 49 16.15 6.81 7.57
C ARG A 49 17.26 7.42 6.74
N CYS A 50 17.40 8.73 6.78
CA CYS A 50 18.54 9.45 6.23
C CYS A 50 19.22 10.23 7.34
N ASN A 51 20.54 10.30 7.25
CA ASN A 51 21.41 11.01 8.18
C ASN A 51 21.29 10.42 9.59
N TYR A 52 22.18 9.51 9.96
CA TYR A 52 22.11 8.83 11.26
C TYR A 52 23.46 8.81 11.97
N PRO A 53 23.46 8.90 13.31
CA PRO A 53 24.70 8.84 14.08
C PRO A 53 25.21 7.40 14.12
N VAL A 54 26.52 7.24 13.95
CA VAL A 54 27.24 5.99 14.21
C VAL A 54 28.39 6.28 15.16
N ARG A 55 28.82 5.25 15.89
CA ARG A 55 29.99 5.35 16.76
C ARG A 55 31.26 5.27 15.91
N GLY A 56 32.00 6.37 15.87
CA GLY A 56 33.32 6.45 15.26
C GLY A 56 34.42 5.94 16.18
N GLU A 57 35.66 6.18 15.77
CA GLU A 57 36.82 5.88 16.61
C GLU A 57 36.82 6.75 17.88
N GLY A 58 37.22 6.15 19.01
CA GLY A 58 37.39 6.89 20.28
C GLY A 58 36.09 7.36 20.95
N HIS A 59 34.96 6.65 20.78
CA HIS A 59 33.64 7.01 21.36
C HIS A 59 32.99 8.29 20.79
N SER A 60 33.59 8.92 19.78
CA SER A 60 32.96 10.03 19.09
C SER A 60 31.73 9.54 18.31
N LEU A 61 30.65 10.33 18.29
CA LEU A 61 29.53 10.10 17.39
C LEU A 61 29.79 10.87 16.10
N ILE A 62 29.86 10.15 14.99
CA ILE A 62 29.97 10.74 13.66
C ILE A 62 28.63 10.62 12.96
N MET A 63 28.25 11.65 12.22
CA MET A 63 26.99 11.65 11.47
C MET A 63 27.24 11.09 10.07
N VAL A 64 26.55 10.01 9.72
CA VAL A 64 26.62 9.42 8.37
C VAL A 64 25.55 10.09 7.51
N GLU A 65 25.96 10.90 6.53
CA GLU A 65 25.06 11.67 5.66
C GLU A 65 24.54 10.84 4.47
N GLU A 66 23.97 9.67 4.77
CA GLU A 66 23.44 8.73 3.79
C GLU A 66 22.03 8.25 4.15
N CYS A 67 21.31 7.75 3.15
CA CYS A 67 19.97 7.18 3.31
C CYS A 67 20.01 5.65 3.27
N GLY A 68 19.58 5.00 4.35
CA GLY A 68 19.65 3.55 4.52
C GLY A 68 18.36 2.93 5.05
N ARG A 69 18.27 1.60 4.92
CA ARG A 69 17.30 0.77 5.66
C ARG A 69 17.92 0.37 6.99
N TYR A 70 17.10 0.13 8.02
CA TYR A 70 17.56 -0.53 9.25
C TYR A 70 18.16 -1.91 8.92
N ALA A 71 19.26 -2.29 9.58
CA ALA A 71 20.00 -3.52 9.28
C ALA A 71 19.12 -4.78 9.30
N SER A 72 18.21 -4.85 10.28
CA SER A 72 17.22 -5.91 10.44
C SER A 72 15.85 -5.32 10.77
N PHE A 73 14.80 -6.15 10.68
CA PHE A 73 13.44 -5.72 11.06
C PHE A 73 13.35 -5.36 12.55
N ASN A 74 14.07 -6.09 13.41
CA ASN A 74 14.13 -5.81 14.84
C ASN A 74 14.92 -4.53 15.18
N ALA A 75 15.70 -4.00 14.24
CA ALA A 75 16.41 -2.73 14.41
C ALA A 75 15.54 -1.50 14.10
N ILE A 76 14.29 -1.70 13.69
CA ILE A 76 13.31 -0.61 13.56
C ILE A 76 12.98 -0.09 14.98
N PRO A 77 13.02 1.24 15.22
CA PRO A 77 13.04 1.87 16.56
C PRO A 77 11.94 1.46 17.55
N SER A 78 10.78 1.03 17.05
CA SER A 78 9.67 0.64 17.89
C SER A 78 8.86 -0.49 17.26
N LEU A 79 8.19 -1.27 18.11
CA LEU A 79 7.22 -2.28 17.68
C LEU A 79 6.09 -1.65 16.85
N ALA A 80 5.67 -0.42 17.21
CA ALA A 80 4.67 0.31 16.44
C ALA A 80 5.14 0.58 14.99
N TRP A 81 6.40 0.95 14.78
CA TRP A 81 6.97 1.17 13.45
C TRP A 81 7.21 -0.12 12.67
N GLN A 82 7.52 -1.22 13.37
CA GLN A 82 7.55 -2.56 12.77
C GLN A 82 6.17 -2.95 12.23
N MET A 83 5.12 -2.82 13.06
CA MET A 83 3.73 -3.06 12.65
C MET A 83 3.31 -2.12 11.50
N CYS A 84 3.64 -0.83 11.61
CA CYS A 84 3.42 0.18 10.58
C CYS A 84 4.05 -0.23 9.24
N THR A 85 5.31 -0.68 9.25
CA THR A 85 6.03 -1.14 8.06
C THR A 85 5.31 -2.30 7.37
N VAL A 86 4.87 -3.28 8.13
CA VAL A 86 4.20 -4.48 7.61
C VAL A 86 2.82 -4.13 7.06
N VAL A 87 2.00 -3.40 7.83
CA VAL A 87 0.62 -3.10 7.45
C VAL A 87 0.56 -2.15 6.25
N THR A 88 1.40 -1.10 6.22
CA THR A 88 1.47 -0.18 5.07
C THR A 88 2.03 -0.89 3.84
N GLY A 89 3.05 -1.74 4.01
CA GLY A 89 3.61 -2.53 2.92
C GLY A 89 2.58 -3.49 2.30
N ALA A 90 1.83 -4.21 3.14
CA ALA A 90 0.74 -5.08 2.69
C ALA A 90 -0.36 -4.30 1.94
N GLY A 91 -0.74 -3.12 2.46
CA GLY A 91 -1.68 -2.23 1.78
C GLY A 91 -1.17 -1.74 0.43
N CYS A 92 0.10 -1.34 0.32
CA CYS A 92 0.70 -0.93 -0.95
C CYS A 92 0.75 -2.08 -1.96
N ALA A 93 1.13 -3.29 -1.53
CA ALA A 93 1.12 -4.47 -2.38
C ALA A 93 -0.28 -4.79 -2.91
N LEU A 94 -1.30 -4.72 -2.05
CA LEU A 94 -2.69 -4.94 -2.45
C LEU A 94 -3.16 -3.88 -3.46
N LEU A 95 -2.88 -2.60 -3.22
CA LEU A 95 -3.23 -1.52 -4.17
C LEU A 95 -2.52 -1.68 -5.52
N LEU A 96 -1.24 -2.07 -5.53
CA LEU A 96 -0.49 -2.33 -6.77
C LEU A 96 -1.11 -3.49 -7.55
N LEU A 97 -1.47 -4.60 -6.88
CA LEU A 97 -2.13 -5.73 -7.53
C LEU A 97 -3.46 -5.32 -8.17
N VAL A 98 -4.28 -4.54 -7.46
CA VAL A 98 -5.54 -4.07 -8.03
C VAL A 98 -5.29 -3.09 -9.19
N ALA A 99 -4.35 -2.16 -9.06
CA ALA A 99 -4.02 -1.22 -10.13
C ALA A 99 -3.54 -1.95 -11.40
N LEU A 100 -2.66 -2.93 -11.27
CA LEU A 100 -2.18 -3.75 -12.39
C LEU A 100 -3.34 -4.50 -13.06
N ALA A 101 -4.18 -5.17 -12.27
CA ALA A 101 -5.35 -5.84 -12.82
C ALA A 101 -6.33 -4.87 -13.50
N ALA A 102 -6.51 -3.66 -12.96
CA ALA A 102 -7.38 -2.64 -13.54
C ALA A 102 -6.83 -2.13 -14.89
N VAL A 103 -5.52 -1.89 -14.97
CA VAL A 103 -4.83 -1.51 -16.22
C VAL A 103 -4.92 -2.65 -17.26
N LEU A 104 -4.73 -3.90 -16.85
CA LEU A 104 -4.89 -5.05 -17.76
C LEU A 104 -6.33 -5.16 -18.29
N GLY A 105 -7.33 -4.81 -17.49
CA GLY A 105 -8.72 -4.71 -17.95
C GLY A 105 -8.97 -3.63 -19.01
N CYS A 106 -8.10 -2.62 -19.13
CA CYS A 106 -8.15 -1.68 -20.26
C CYS A 106 -7.71 -2.32 -21.57
N CYS A 107 -6.83 -3.33 -21.51
CA CYS A 107 -6.23 -4.00 -22.66
C CYS A 107 -6.98 -5.28 -23.08
N MET A 108 -7.69 -5.93 -22.15
CA MET A 108 -8.29 -7.25 -22.32
C MET A 108 -9.81 -7.20 -22.23
N GLU A 109 -10.52 -7.73 -23.24
CA GLU A 109 -11.99 -7.59 -23.39
C GLU A 109 -12.83 -8.35 -22.35
N GLU A 110 -12.29 -9.42 -21.77
CA GLU A 110 -13.05 -10.35 -20.91
C GLU A 110 -12.57 -10.40 -19.45
N LEU A 111 -11.58 -9.61 -19.06
CA LEU A 111 -10.99 -9.74 -17.73
C LEU A 111 -11.89 -9.21 -16.61
N ILE A 112 -12.52 -8.03 -16.82
CA ILE A 112 -13.26 -7.34 -15.75
C ILE A 112 -14.76 -7.37 -16.02
N SER A 113 -15.40 -8.38 -15.43
CA SER A 113 -16.85 -8.37 -15.23
C SER A 113 -17.27 -7.36 -14.15
N ARG A 114 -18.55 -6.96 -14.12
CA ARG A 114 -19.12 -6.11 -13.06
C ARG A 114 -18.88 -6.66 -11.65
N MET A 115 -18.95 -7.98 -11.46
CA MET A 115 -18.65 -8.58 -10.15
C MET A 115 -17.17 -8.44 -9.80
N MET A 116 -16.28 -8.67 -10.76
CA MET A 116 -14.83 -8.51 -10.57
C MET A 116 -14.48 -7.06 -10.19
N GLY A 117 -15.08 -6.07 -10.86
CA GLY A 117 -14.89 -4.65 -10.50
C GLY A 117 -15.25 -4.36 -9.04
N ARG A 118 -16.34 -4.93 -8.52
CA ARG A 118 -16.73 -4.80 -7.10
C ARG A 118 -15.75 -5.50 -6.16
N CYS A 119 -15.28 -6.70 -6.50
CA CYS A 119 -14.26 -7.41 -5.73
C CYS A 119 -12.94 -6.63 -5.66
N MET A 120 -12.52 -6.05 -6.79
CA MET A 120 -11.35 -5.18 -6.88
C MET A 120 -11.54 -3.88 -6.08
N GLY A 121 -12.73 -3.30 -6.11
CA GLY A 121 -13.12 -2.20 -5.24
C GLY A 121 -13.00 -2.51 -3.75
N ALA A 122 -13.55 -3.65 -3.32
CA ALA A 122 -13.44 -4.10 -1.94
C ALA A 122 -11.97 -4.34 -1.55
N ALA A 123 -11.16 -4.92 -2.45
CA ALA A 123 -9.73 -5.06 -2.24
C ALA A 123 -9.01 -3.70 -2.13
N GLN A 124 -9.39 -2.69 -2.93
CA GLN A 124 -8.86 -1.33 -2.79
C GLN A 124 -9.24 -0.68 -1.46
N PHE A 125 -10.47 -0.87 -1.02
CA PHE A 125 -10.93 -0.39 0.28
C PHE A 125 -10.10 -1.00 1.41
N VAL A 126 -9.88 -2.32 1.38
CA VAL A 126 -9.00 -3.01 2.34
C VAL A 126 -7.57 -2.51 2.26
N GLY A 127 -7.01 -2.31 1.05
CA GLY A 127 -5.66 -1.77 0.87
C GLY A 127 -5.50 -0.37 1.45
N GLY A 128 -6.50 0.50 1.23
CA GLY A 128 -6.53 1.84 1.81
C GLY A 128 -6.71 1.82 3.33
N LEU A 129 -7.50 0.90 3.88
CA LEU A 129 -7.60 0.70 5.33
C LEU A 129 -6.26 0.32 5.94
N LEU A 130 -5.54 -0.64 5.34
CA LEU A 130 -4.23 -1.08 5.82
C LEU A 130 -3.21 0.08 5.84
N ILE A 131 -3.16 0.90 4.78
CA ILE A 131 -2.29 2.08 4.74
C ILE A 131 -2.72 3.11 5.80
N SER A 132 -4.02 3.35 5.95
CA SER A 132 -4.57 4.26 6.97
C SER A 132 -4.22 3.81 8.38
N SER A 133 -4.32 2.52 8.67
CA SER A 133 -3.86 1.92 9.93
C SER A 133 -2.38 2.15 10.15
N GLY A 134 -1.55 2.01 9.12
CA GLY A 134 -0.13 2.34 9.19
C GLY A 134 0.13 3.81 9.53
N CYS A 135 -0.58 4.74 8.88
CA CYS A 135 -0.50 6.17 9.21
C CYS A 135 -0.91 6.42 10.67
N ALA A 136 -1.94 5.75 11.17
CA ALA A 136 -2.38 5.88 12.56
C ALA A 136 -1.41 5.26 13.58
N LEU A 137 -0.69 4.20 13.20
CA LEU A 137 0.33 3.56 14.03
C LEU A 137 1.65 4.34 14.07
N TYR A 138 1.99 5.08 13.02
CA TYR A 138 3.28 5.76 12.93
C TYR A 138 3.56 6.74 14.08
N PRO A 139 2.60 7.57 14.55
CA PRO A 139 2.77 8.43 15.71
C PRO A 139 3.04 7.72 17.04
N LEU A 140 2.71 6.44 17.17
CA LEU A 140 2.95 5.66 18.39
C LEU A 140 4.44 5.35 18.61
N GLY A 141 5.27 5.47 17.58
CA GLY A 141 6.71 5.25 17.69
C GLY A 141 7.53 6.52 17.94
N TRP A 142 6.89 7.68 18.08
CA TRP A 142 7.62 8.96 18.27
C TRP A 142 8.26 9.10 19.65
N ASN A 143 7.88 8.26 20.61
CA ASN A 143 8.53 8.17 21.92
C ASN A 143 9.77 7.24 21.93
N SER A 144 10.23 6.76 20.77
CA SER A 144 11.45 5.94 20.70
C SER A 144 12.69 6.79 20.98
N PRO A 145 13.75 6.23 21.59
CA PRO A 145 14.95 6.97 21.95
C PRO A 145 15.59 7.70 20.76
N GLU A 146 15.60 7.09 19.58
CA GLU A 146 16.12 7.65 18.34
C GLU A 146 15.37 8.92 17.93
N ILE A 147 14.04 8.91 18.12
CA ILE A 147 13.17 10.03 17.79
C ILE A 147 13.27 11.11 18.88
N MET A 148 13.32 10.75 20.15
CA MET A 148 13.53 11.73 21.23
C MET A 148 14.89 12.44 21.14
N GLN A 149 15.92 11.76 20.63
CA GLN A 149 17.23 12.38 20.35
C GLN A 149 17.18 13.38 19.20
N THR A 150 16.29 13.18 18.23
CA THR A 150 16.19 13.99 17.00
C THR A 150 15.10 15.07 17.07
N CYS A 151 14.05 14.80 17.84
CA CYS A 151 12.84 15.61 17.99
C CYS A 151 12.73 16.24 19.39
N GLY A 152 13.76 16.07 20.21
CA GLY A 152 13.81 16.54 21.59
C GLY A 152 13.07 15.61 22.56
N ASN A 153 13.45 15.72 23.84
CA ASN A 153 12.93 14.89 24.93
C ASN A 153 11.43 15.11 25.21
N VAL A 154 10.83 16.13 24.60
CA VAL A 154 9.39 16.41 24.64
C VAL A 154 8.61 15.58 23.61
N SER A 155 9.28 14.87 22.70
CA SER A 155 8.60 14.00 21.76
C SER A 155 8.03 12.78 22.48
N ASN A 156 6.78 12.46 22.19
CA ASN A 156 6.03 11.36 22.78
C ASN A 156 5.02 10.83 21.74
N GLN A 157 4.24 9.82 22.08
CA GLN A 157 3.19 9.30 21.19
C GLN A 157 2.23 10.41 20.79
N PHE A 158 2.03 10.58 19.47
CA PHE A 158 1.25 11.70 18.90
C PHE A 158 1.76 13.12 19.24
N GLN A 159 2.96 13.25 19.81
CA GLN A 159 3.64 14.51 20.10
C GLN A 159 4.97 14.58 19.36
N LEU A 160 5.02 15.41 18.31
CA LEU A 160 6.18 15.53 17.42
C LEU A 160 7.41 16.16 18.09
N GLY A 161 7.24 16.88 19.20
CA GLY A 161 8.32 17.71 19.76
C GLY A 161 8.78 18.78 18.77
N THR A 162 10.08 18.83 18.48
CA THR A 162 10.68 19.79 17.52
C THR A 162 10.61 19.32 16.06
N CYS A 163 10.15 18.09 15.82
CA CYS A 163 10.05 17.52 14.48
C CYS A 163 8.81 17.97 13.72
N ARG A 164 8.81 17.71 12.42
CA ARG A 164 7.71 18.02 11.50
C ARG A 164 7.38 16.81 10.63
N LEU A 165 6.10 16.62 10.34
CA LEU A 165 5.68 15.62 9.37
C LEU A 165 6.18 16.00 7.97
N GLY A 166 6.66 15.00 7.25
CA GLY A 166 7.11 15.15 5.88
C GLY A 166 6.01 14.86 4.87
N TRP A 167 6.23 15.27 3.63
CA TRP A 167 5.27 15.14 2.54
C TRP A 167 4.88 13.68 2.26
N ALA A 168 5.78 12.72 2.47
CA ALA A 168 5.48 11.32 2.21
C ALA A 168 4.36 10.82 3.14
N TYR A 169 4.35 11.24 4.41
CA TYR A 169 3.26 10.89 5.34
C TYR A 169 1.90 11.35 4.80
N TYR A 170 1.82 12.58 4.29
CA TYR A 170 0.60 13.11 3.67
C TYR A 170 0.23 12.39 2.37
N CYS A 171 1.20 12.05 1.52
CA CYS A 171 0.96 11.26 0.31
C CYS A 171 0.42 9.86 0.63
N ALA A 172 0.88 9.20 1.70
CA ALA A 172 0.33 7.92 2.13
C ALA A 172 -1.13 8.07 2.59
N GLY A 173 -1.41 9.03 3.48
CA GLY A 173 -2.76 9.29 3.97
C GLY A 173 -3.73 9.71 2.87
N GLY A 174 -3.31 10.62 1.98
CA GLY A 174 -4.10 11.07 0.83
C GLY A 174 -4.36 9.95 -0.18
N GLY A 175 -3.34 9.15 -0.50
CA GLY A 175 -3.50 7.98 -1.36
C GLY A 175 -4.45 6.94 -0.77
N ALA A 176 -4.38 6.69 0.54
CA ALA A 176 -5.29 5.79 1.25
C ALA A 176 -6.75 6.29 1.20
N ALA A 177 -6.98 7.57 1.49
CA ALA A 177 -8.31 8.18 1.39
C ALA A 177 -8.88 8.12 -0.03
N ALA A 178 -8.05 8.40 -1.05
CA ALA A 178 -8.45 8.31 -2.44
C ALA A 178 -8.80 6.87 -2.85
N ALA A 179 -8.05 5.86 -2.37
CA ALA A 179 -8.35 4.45 -2.62
C ALA A 179 -9.68 4.04 -1.97
N MET A 180 -9.88 4.38 -0.69
CA MET A 180 -11.07 3.99 0.08
C MET A 180 -12.35 4.66 -0.40
N LEU A 181 -12.29 5.95 -0.77
CA LEU A 181 -13.48 6.71 -1.10
C LEU A 181 -13.71 6.73 -2.61
N ILE A 182 -12.77 7.32 -3.35
CA ILE A 182 -12.97 7.63 -4.77
C ILE A 182 -12.82 6.37 -5.61
N CYS A 183 -11.73 5.63 -5.46
CA CYS A 183 -11.46 4.46 -6.30
C CYS A 183 -12.46 3.33 -6.01
N THR A 184 -12.73 3.06 -4.74
CA THR A 184 -13.74 2.07 -4.33
C THR A 184 -15.13 2.43 -4.88
N TRP A 185 -15.55 3.69 -4.81
CA TRP A 185 -16.84 4.10 -5.37
C TRP A 185 -16.91 3.93 -6.90
N LEU A 186 -15.87 4.37 -7.63
CA LEU A 186 -15.83 4.24 -9.09
C LEU A 186 -15.82 2.77 -9.54
N SER A 187 -15.19 1.89 -8.77
CA SER A 187 -15.12 0.44 -9.08
C SER A 187 -16.50 -0.22 -9.20
N CYS A 188 -17.50 0.29 -8.46
CA CYS A 188 -18.88 -0.20 -8.51
C CYS A 188 -19.53 -0.05 -9.89
N PHE A 189 -19.03 0.91 -10.69
CA PHE A 189 -19.53 1.26 -12.02
C PHE A 189 -18.54 0.93 -13.15
N ALA A 190 -17.42 0.25 -12.83
CA ALA A 190 -16.32 0.02 -13.76
C ALA A 190 -16.65 -1.03 -14.84
N GLY A 191 -17.32 -2.12 -14.47
CA GLY A 191 -17.56 -3.27 -15.36
C GLY A 191 -18.76 -3.08 -16.29
N ARG A 192 -18.53 -3.24 -17.60
CA ARG A 192 -19.56 -3.07 -18.64
C ARG A 192 -20.53 -4.25 -18.73
N ASN A 193 -20.03 -5.47 -18.53
CA ASN A 193 -20.78 -6.72 -18.66
C ASN A 193 -21.20 -7.30 -17.29
N PRO A 194 -22.46 -7.71 -17.09
CA PRO A 194 -22.90 -8.38 -15.85
C PRO A 194 -22.40 -9.83 -15.68
N LYS A 195 -21.39 -10.28 -16.43
CA LYS A 195 -21.18 -11.72 -16.66
C LYS A 195 -19.77 -12.20 -16.26
N PRO A 196 -19.57 -12.71 -15.03
CA PRO A 196 -18.73 -13.90 -14.81
C PRO A 196 -19.58 -15.17 -14.91
N VAL A 197 -20.89 -15.06 -14.67
CA VAL A 197 -21.83 -16.17 -14.60
C VAL A 197 -21.82 -16.98 -15.89
N ILE A 198 -21.64 -16.37 -17.08
CA ILE A 198 -21.56 -17.16 -18.32
C ILE A 198 -20.24 -17.94 -18.44
N LEU A 199 -19.09 -17.39 -18.01
CA LEU A 199 -17.84 -18.15 -18.02
C LEU A 199 -17.88 -19.27 -16.97
N VAL A 200 -18.38 -18.97 -15.77
CA VAL A 200 -18.59 -19.97 -14.72
C VAL A 200 -19.63 -21.01 -15.13
N GLU A 201 -20.74 -20.61 -15.78
CA GLU A 201 -21.76 -21.51 -16.32
C GLU A 201 -21.20 -22.33 -17.48
N SER A 202 -20.36 -21.77 -18.34
CA SER A 202 -19.75 -22.54 -19.43
C SER A 202 -18.73 -23.52 -18.89
N ILE A 203 -17.91 -23.15 -17.90
CA ILE A 203 -17.03 -24.08 -17.19
C ILE A 203 -17.87 -25.16 -16.48
N MET A 204 -18.88 -24.79 -15.68
CA MET A 204 -19.75 -25.75 -15.00
C MET A 204 -20.49 -26.66 -15.98
N ARG A 205 -20.96 -26.12 -17.12
CA ARG A 205 -21.62 -26.89 -18.17
C ARG A 205 -20.64 -27.84 -18.86
N ASN A 206 -19.40 -27.41 -19.07
CA ASN A 206 -18.35 -28.25 -19.63
C ASN A 206 -17.99 -29.37 -18.65
N THR A 207 -17.75 -29.05 -17.36
CA THR A 207 -17.48 -30.04 -16.30
C THR A 207 -18.64 -31.02 -16.15
N ASN A 208 -19.89 -30.56 -16.19
CA ASN A 208 -21.06 -31.45 -16.19
C ASN A 208 -21.15 -32.32 -17.45
N SER A 209 -20.75 -31.81 -18.62
CA SER A 209 -20.70 -32.61 -19.85
C SER A 209 -19.66 -33.72 -19.74
N TYR A 210 -18.45 -33.40 -19.24
CA TYR A 210 -17.42 -34.40 -18.97
C TYR A 210 -17.84 -35.41 -17.90
N ALA A 211 -18.54 -34.99 -16.86
CA ALA A 211 -19.06 -35.90 -15.83
C ALA A 211 -20.12 -36.86 -16.40
N MET A 212 -21.01 -36.40 -17.28
CA MET A 212 -21.99 -37.25 -17.95
C MET A 212 -21.34 -38.23 -18.94
N GLU A 213 -20.34 -37.79 -19.72
CA GLU A 213 -19.57 -38.70 -20.59
C GLU A 213 -18.85 -39.78 -19.79
N LEU A 214 -18.26 -39.42 -18.64
CA LEU A 214 -17.58 -40.39 -17.77
C LEU A 214 -18.55 -41.43 -17.22
N ASP A 215 -19.75 -41.01 -16.79
CA ASP A 215 -20.80 -41.89 -16.26
C ASP A 215 -21.38 -42.81 -17.35
N HIS A 216 -21.43 -42.34 -18.61
CA HIS A 216 -21.82 -43.16 -19.75
C HIS A 216 -20.77 -44.24 -20.07
N CYS A 217 -19.48 -43.91 -19.98
CA CYS A 217 -18.39 -44.88 -20.18
C CYS A 217 -18.21 -45.86 -19.01
N LEU A 218 -18.65 -45.52 -17.79
CA LEU A 218 -18.56 -46.40 -16.61
C LEU A 218 -19.74 -47.38 -16.48
N LYS A 219 -20.82 -47.21 -17.23
CA LYS A 219 -21.90 -48.19 -17.25
C LYS A 219 -21.46 -49.43 -18.05
N PRO A 220 -21.48 -50.63 -17.43
CA PRO A 220 -21.00 -51.87 -18.03
C PRO A 220 -21.84 -52.34 -19.21
#